data_AF-B2ANF5-F1
#
_entry.id   AF-B2ANF5-F1
#
_cell.length_a   1.000
_cell.length_b   1.000
_cell.length_c   1.000
_cell.angle_alpha   90.00
_cell.angle_beta   90.00
_cell.angle_gamma   90.00
#
_symmetry.space_group_name_H-M   'P 1'
#
loop_
_entity.id
_entity.type
_entity.pdbx_description
1 polymer ?
#
loop_
_entity_poly.entity_id
_entity_poly.type
_entity_poly.pdbx_seq_one_letter_code
_entity_poly.pdbx_strand_id
1 'polypeptide(L)'
;MLFLVRFSTCILSPLSSPLSHLMAHDDSMSGGVGFSFSGEVREPFPAVINAMAETQVPVTSVDAPSSWDIEEGPPKNGVGSNFHPNFLISLTAPKPLVKHFKGRHFIGGRFVTPAIAAKYDFDVPEYEGLDQVVEVGPSGQKL
;
A
#
# COMPACT_ATOMS: atom_id res chain seq x y z
N MET A 1 17.28 -7.54 11.88
CA MET A 1 15.85 -7.23 11.83
C MET A 1 15.73 -5.74 11.56
N LEU A 2 15.66 -5.32 10.30
CA LEU A 2 15.61 -3.89 9.97
C LEU A 2 14.15 -3.44 10.13
N PHE A 3 13.84 -2.86 11.28
CA PHE A 3 12.57 -2.17 11.53
C PHE A 3 12.57 -0.88 10.70
N LEU A 4 12.08 -0.97 9.46
CA LEU A 4 11.77 0.22 8.67
C LEU A 4 10.40 0.72 9.15
N VAL A 5 10.41 1.84 9.87
CA VAL A 5 9.23 2.57 10.36
C VAL A 5 8.30 2.82 9.17
N ARG A 6 7.16 2.13 9.12
CA ARG A 6 6.22 2.13 7.98
C ARG A 6 4.95 2.86 8.36
N PHE A 7 4.68 3.96 7.66
CA PHE A 7 3.41 4.68 7.68
C PHE A 7 2.49 4.08 6.61
N SER A 8 1.31 3.60 7.01
CA SER A 8 0.20 3.37 6.07
C SER A 8 -0.55 4.69 5.95
N THR A 9 -0.65 5.23 4.75
CA THR A 9 -1.51 6.37 4.44
C THR A 9 -2.49 5.93 3.36
N CYS A 10 -3.76 6.32 3.50
CA CYS A 10 -4.73 6.20 2.42
C CYS A 10 -4.94 7.60 1.84
N ILE A 11 -4.75 7.75 0.53
CA ILE A 11 -4.99 9.02 -0.17
C ILE A 11 -6.23 8.83 -1.04
N LEU A 12 -7.19 9.74 -0.91
CA LEU A 12 -8.31 9.91 -1.84
C LEU A 12 -7.82 10.77 -3.00
N SER A 13 -7.75 10.22 -4.21
CA SER A 13 -7.16 10.95 -5.35
C SER A 13 -7.93 10.74 -6.66
N PRO A 14 -8.25 11.82 -7.42
CA PRO A 14 -8.71 11.72 -8.80
C PRO A 14 -7.49 11.48 -9.71
N LEU A 15 -7.19 10.22 -10.01
CA LEU A 15 -5.96 9.82 -10.71
C LEU A 15 -6.06 9.97 -12.25
N SER A 16 -6.42 11.17 -12.75
CA SER A 16 -6.35 11.51 -14.19
C SER A 16 -5.05 12.23 -14.57
N SER A 17 -4.16 12.50 -13.62
CA SER A 17 -2.95 13.30 -13.79
C SER A 17 -1.68 12.45 -13.60
N PRO A 18 -0.54 12.80 -14.24
CA PRO A 18 0.72 12.08 -14.06
C PRO A 18 1.15 12.06 -12.59
N LEU A 19 1.57 10.86 -12.13
CA LEU A 19 2.03 10.55 -10.77
C LEU A 19 3.15 11.45 -10.24
N SER A 20 3.84 12.21 -11.11
CA SER A 20 4.86 13.19 -10.71
C SER A 20 4.30 14.37 -9.89
N HIS A 21 2.98 14.62 -9.94
CA HIS A 21 2.32 15.67 -9.15
C HIS A 21 1.87 15.21 -7.75
N LEU A 22 1.95 13.90 -7.45
CA LEU A 22 1.45 13.32 -6.20
C LEU A 22 2.24 13.76 -4.96
N MET A 23 3.44 14.29 -5.12
CA MET A 23 4.31 14.72 -4.02
C MET A 23 4.18 16.21 -3.67
N ALA A 24 3.34 16.96 -4.40
CA ALA A 24 3.34 18.43 -4.37
C ALA A 24 2.12 19.07 -3.68
N HIS A 25 1.21 18.30 -3.09
CA HIS A 25 0.07 18.88 -2.38
C HIS A 25 0.32 18.88 -0.86
N ASP A 26 0.38 20.10 -0.35
CA ASP A 26 0.57 20.48 1.04
C ASP A 26 -0.74 20.19 1.79
N ASP A 27 -0.82 19.08 2.51
CA ASP A 27 -1.97 18.75 3.35
C ASP A 27 -1.50 18.07 4.64
N SER A 28 -2.10 18.52 5.74
CA SER A 28 -1.79 18.16 7.13
C SER A 28 -1.51 16.66 7.32
N MET A 29 -0.23 16.34 7.48
CA MET A 29 0.31 15.01 7.69
C MET A 29 -0.06 14.50 9.10
N SER A 30 -1.19 13.82 9.24
CA SER A 30 -1.47 13.02 10.44
C SER A 30 -0.91 11.61 10.24
N GLY A 31 0.32 11.41 10.71
CA GLY A 31 0.98 10.10 10.70
C GLY A 31 0.37 9.19 11.78
N GLY A 32 -0.45 8.22 11.35
CA GLY A 32 -1.12 7.26 12.24
C GLY A 32 -0.93 5.81 11.82
N VAL A 33 0.10 5.18 12.39
CA VAL A 33 0.34 3.73 12.62
C VAL A 33 0.57 2.81 11.40
N GLY A 34 1.85 2.54 11.11
CA GLY A 34 2.60 1.39 11.66
C GLY A 34 2.20 -0.02 11.22
N PHE A 35 3.11 -0.70 10.51
CA PHE A 35 3.12 -2.12 10.07
C PHE A 35 3.02 -3.20 11.18
N SER A 36 2.30 -2.96 12.28
CA SER A 36 2.03 -3.94 13.34
C SER A 36 0.76 -3.59 14.11
N PHE A 37 -0.37 -3.51 13.41
CA PHE A 37 -1.66 -3.61 14.09
C PHE A 37 -2.00 -5.09 14.26
N SER A 38 -1.90 -5.58 15.49
CA SER A 38 -2.50 -6.85 15.89
C SER A 38 -3.61 -6.54 16.90
N GLY A 39 -4.82 -7.05 16.64
CA GLY A 39 -6.02 -6.79 17.44
C GLY A 39 -7.06 -5.91 16.75
N GLU A 40 -8.18 -5.69 17.44
CA GLU A 40 -9.34 -4.97 16.89
C GLU A 40 -9.01 -3.49 16.60
N VAL A 41 -9.47 -3.01 15.44
CA VAL A 41 -9.40 -1.60 15.04
C VAL A 41 -10.25 -0.78 16.01
N ARG A 42 -9.65 0.23 16.65
CA ARG A 42 -10.30 1.09 17.65
C ARG A 42 -10.69 2.44 17.05
N GLU A 43 -11.65 3.12 17.68
CA GLU A 43 -12.03 4.48 17.30
C GLU A 43 -10.82 5.44 17.22
N PRO A 44 -10.79 6.37 16.25
CA PRO A 44 -11.85 6.71 15.28
C PRO A 44 -11.80 5.93 13.95
N PHE A 45 -10.91 4.94 13.85
CA PHE A 45 -10.55 4.32 12.56
C PHE A 45 -11.67 3.49 11.89
N PRO A 46 -12.58 2.80 12.61
CA PRO A 46 -13.70 2.09 11.98
C PRO A 46 -14.56 2.99 11.11
N ALA A 47 -14.88 4.19 11.58
CA ALA A 47 -15.70 5.15 10.83
C ALA A 47 -15.01 5.59 9.53
N VAL A 48 -13.70 5.86 9.58
CA VAL A 48 -12.91 6.27 8.42
C VAL A 48 -12.79 5.13 7.39
N ILE A 49 -12.53 3.92 7.85
CA ILE A 49 -12.41 2.74 6.97
C ILE A 49 -13.74 2.44 6.28
N ASN A 50 -14.86 2.55 7.02
CA ASN A 50 -16.19 2.37 6.44
C ASN A 50 -16.51 3.46 5.40
N ALA A 51 -16.20 4.73 5.70
CA ALA A 51 -16.37 5.81 4.74
C ALA A 51 -15.53 5.61 3.46
N MET A 52 -14.31 5.10 3.59
CA MET A 52 -13.47 4.74 2.44
C MET A 52 -13.95 3.49 1.69
N ALA A 53 -14.70 2.60 2.34
CA ALA A 53 -15.30 1.45 1.67
C ALA A 53 -16.57 1.83 0.88
N GLU A 54 -17.28 2.86 1.31
CA GLU A 54 -18.56 3.32 0.72
C GLU A 54 -18.40 4.44 -0.31
N THR A 55 -17.25 5.12 -0.34
CA THR A 55 -16.98 6.22 -1.27
C THR A 55 -16.91 5.77 -2.72
N GLN A 56 -17.28 6.68 -3.64
CA GLN A 56 -17.11 6.52 -5.08
C GLN A 56 -15.78 7.09 -5.58
N VAL A 57 -15.03 7.79 -4.71
CA VAL A 57 -13.72 8.35 -5.05
C VAL A 57 -12.67 7.24 -4.98
N PRO A 58 -11.78 7.10 -5.99
CA PRO A 58 -10.75 6.08 -5.94
C PRO A 58 -9.84 6.18 -4.71
N VAL A 59 -9.66 5.07 -4.02
CA VAL A 59 -8.83 4.98 -2.81
C VAL A 59 -7.50 4.31 -3.14
N THR A 60 -6.41 4.96 -2.71
CA THR A 60 -5.06 4.39 -2.77
C THR A 60 -4.61 3.98 -1.39
N SER A 61 -4.21 2.73 -1.21
CA SER A 61 -3.54 2.27 0.01
C SER A 61 -2.03 2.26 -0.15
N VAL A 62 -1.32 2.80 0.83
CA VAL A 62 0.14 2.74 0.90
C VAL A 62 0.57 1.60 1.80
N ASP A 63 1.46 0.77 1.27
CA ASP A 63 2.08 -0.42 1.84
C ASP A 63 1.15 -1.62 2.06
N ALA A 64 0.04 -1.40 2.75
CA ALA A 64 -1.02 -2.38 3.03
C ALA A 64 -2.37 -1.65 3.17
N PRO A 65 -3.48 -2.22 2.68
CA PRO A 65 -4.81 -1.67 2.95
C PRO A 65 -5.13 -1.69 4.45
N SER A 66 -5.73 -0.59 4.92
CA SER A 66 -6.16 -0.47 6.31
C SER A 66 -7.07 -1.64 6.71
N SER A 67 -6.83 -2.21 7.90
CA SER A 67 -7.54 -3.36 8.48
C SER A 67 -7.32 -4.72 7.79
N TRP A 68 -6.51 -4.80 6.73
CA TRP A 68 -6.13 -6.09 6.16
C TRP A 68 -5.00 -6.71 6.99
N ASP A 69 -5.07 -8.03 7.17
CA ASP A 69 -3.95 -8.81 7.65
C ASP A 69 -2.86 -8.90 6.57
N ILE A 70 -1.59 -8.90 7.01
CA ILE A 70 -0.44 -8.88 6.10
C ILE A 70 -0.29 -10.19 5.32
N GLU A 71 -0.76 -11.30 5.88
CA GLU A 71 -0.65 -12.63 5.31
C GLU A 71 -1.96 -13.09 4.68
N GLU A 72 -3.06 -12.94 5.41
CA GLU A 72 -4.37 -13.49 5.06
C GLU A 72 -5.28 -12.51 4.30
N GLY A 73 -4.86 -11.24 4.17
CA GLY A 73 -5.59 -10.21 3.44
C GLY A 73 -6.81 -9.66 4.20
N PRO A 74 -7.92 -9.32 3.53
CA PRO A 74 -9.07 -8.67 4.19
C PRO A 74 -9.69 -9.57 5.26
N PRO A 75 -10.20 -8.99 6.37
CA PRO A 75 -10.89 -9.75 7.39
C PRO A 75 -12.19 -10.33 6.83
N LYS A 76 -12.56 -11.54 7.26
CA LYS A 76 -13.77 -12.23 6.77
C LYS A 76 -15.06 -11.50 7.16
N ASN A 77 -15.03 -10.75 8.26
CA ASN A 77 -16.15 -10.02 8.83
C ASN A 77 -15.64 -8.84 9.66
N GLY A 78 -16.50 -7.84 9.88
CA GLY A 78 -16.17 -6.66 10.68
C GLY A 78 -15.59 -5.51 9.87
N VAL A 79 -14.93 -4.58 10.55
CA VAL A 79 -14.32 -3.40 9.93
C VAL A 79 -13.32 -3.83 8.87
N GLY A 80 -13.39 -3.20 7.70
CA GLY A 80 -12.46 -3.48 6.60
C GLY A 80 -12.78 -4.72 5.76
N SER A 81 -13.77 -5.55 6.12
CA SER A 81 -14.12 -6.74 5.31
C SER A 81 -14.61 -6.39 3.91
N ASN A 82 -15.21 -5.21 3.77
CA ASN A 82 -15.71 -4.69 2.50
C ASN A 82 -14.77 -3.63 1.89
N PHE A 83 -13.68 -3.28 2.57
CA PHE A 83 -12.76 -2.25 2.10
C PHE A 83 -11.79 -2.83 1.06
N HIS A 84 -11.97 -2.41 -0.20
CA HIS A 84 -11.14 -2.84 -1.33
C HIS A 84 -10.64 -1.61 -2.08
N PRO A 85 -9.40 -1.14 -1.82
CA PRO A 85 -8.87 0.04 -2.49
C PRO A 85 -8.68 -0.20 -4.00
N ASN A 86 -8.74 0.87 -4.78
CA ASN A 86 -8.53 0.81 -6.23
C ASN A 86 -7.04 0.67 -6.58
N PHE A 87 -6.19 1.24 -5.74
CA PHE A 87 -4.75 1.28 -5.93
C PHE A 87 -4.02 0.79 -4.68
N LEU A 88 -2.92 0.07 -4.88
CA LEU A 88 -2.01 -0.33 -3.82
C LEU A 88 -0.59 0.07 -4.20
N ILE A 89 0.15 0.71 -3.29
CA ILE A 89 1.57 1.02 -3.46
C ILE A 89 2.36 0.23 -2.42
N SER A 90 2.95 -0.90 -2.80
CA SER A 90 3.85 -1.63 -1.91
C SER A 90 5.19 -0.91 -1.79
N LEU A 91 5.65 -0.62 -0.57
CA LEU A 91 6.96 -0.03 -0.36
C LEU A 91 8.02 -1.12 -0.25
N THR A 92 9.15 -0.96 -0.96
CA THR A 92 10.30 -1.90 -0.98
C THR A 92 10.00 -3.23 -1.68
N ALA A 93 9.04 -4.00 -1.16
CA ALA A 93 8.59 -5.26 -1.72
C ALA A 93 7.10 -5.50 -1.40
N PRO A 94 6.37 -6.22 -2.26
CA PRO A 94 5.02 -6.69 -1.97
C PRO A 94 4.96 -7.56 -0.71
N LYS A 95 3.83 -7.52 0.00
CA LYS A 95 3.53 -8.45 1.10
C LYS A 95 2.58 -9.55 0.61
N PRO A 96 2.47 -10.68 1.32
CA PRO A 96 1.61 -11.78 0.90
C PRO A 96 0.12 -11.40 0.72
N LEU A 97 -0.40 -10.40 1.45
CA LEU A 97 -1.75 -9.83 1.26
C LEU A 97 -2.07 -9.43 -0.19
N VAL A 98 -1.05 -9.14 -1.01
CA VAL A 98 -1.22 -8.73 -2.42
C VAL A 98 -1.92 -9.83 -3.22
N LYS A 99 -1.84 -11.10 -2.80
CA LYS A 99 -2.59 -12.22 -3.39
C LYS A 99 -4.11 -12.02 -3.36
N HIS A 100 -4.61 -11.20 -2.43
CA HIS A 100 -6.03 -10.89 -2.25
C HIS A 100 -6.42 -9.58 -2.94
N PHE A 101 -5.44 -8.76 -3.33
CA PHE A 101 -5.67 -7.47 -3.97
C PHE A 101 -6.06 -7.63 -5.44
N LYS A 102 -7.02 -6.84 -5.91
CA LYS A 102 -7.60 -6.93 -7.27
C LYS A 102 -7.54 -5.63 -8.06
N GLY A 103 -7.00 -4.56 -7.48
CA GLY A 103 -6.86 -3.26 -8.13
C GLY A 103 -5.55 -3.14 -8.91
N ARG A 104 -5.15 -1.89 -9.19
CA ARG A 104 -3.86 -1.58 -9.82
C ARG A 104 -2.76 -1.51 -8.77
N HIS A 105 -1.67 -2.23 -8.97
CA HIS A 105 -0.61 -2.39 -7.99
C HIS A 105 0.68 -1.74 -8.46
N PHE A 106 1.30 -0.97 -7.57
CA PHE A 106 2.56 -0.30 -7.80
C PHE A 106 3.58 -0.70 -6.73
N ILE A 107 4.85 -0.65 -7.08
CA ILE A 107 5.96 -0.81 -6.14
C ILE A 107 6.73 0.50 -6.08
N GLY A 108 6.80 1.07 -4.88
CA GLY A 108 7.64 2.23 -4.59
C GLY A 108 8.85 1.85 -3.75
N GLY A 109 9.74 2.82 -3.54
CA GLY A 109 10.92 2.66 -2.68
C GLY A 109 12.17 2.24 -3.43
N ARG A 110 12.56 3.05 -4.41
CA ARG A 110 13.77 2.92 -5.23
C ARG A 110 15.06 3.23 -4.44
N PHE A 111 15.31 2.45 -3.39
CA PHE A 111 16.50 2.57 -2.54
C PHE A 111 17.08 1.20 -2.15
N VAL A 112 16.52 0.10 -2.70
CA VAL A 112 17.01 -1.26 -2.47
C VAL A 112 18.25 -1.49 -3.31
N THR A 113 19.36 -1.86 -2.67
CA THR A 113 20.59 -2.24 -3.37
C THR A 113 20.54 -3.71 -3.82
N PRO A 114 21.28 -4.10 -4.88
CA PRO A 114 21.36 -5.50 -5.33
C PRO A 114 21.79 -6.46 -4.22
N ALA A 115 22.64 -6.02 -3.29
CA ALA A 115 23.07 -6.83 -2.15
C ALA A 115 21.93 -7.14 -1.17
N ILE A 116 20.99 -6.21 -0.96
CA ILE A 116 19.82 -6.42 -0.10
C ILE A 116 18.83 -7.35 -0.80
N ALA A 117 18.58 -7.13 -2.09
CA ALA A 117 17.74 -8.01 -2.90
C ALA A 117 18.24 -9.46 -2.89
N ALA A 118 19.54 -9.67 -3.16
CA ALA A 118 20.16 -10.99 -3.10
C ALA A 118 20.10 -11.64 -1.71
N LYS A 119 20.21 -10.83 -0.64
CA LYS A 119 20.15 -11.33 0.74
C LYS A 119 18.76 -11.86 1.12
N TYR A 120 17.70 -11.28 0.57
CA TYR A 120 16.32 -11.62 0.88
C TYR A 120 15.59 -12.36 -0.25
N ASP A 121 16.32 -12.74 -1.31
CA ASP A 121 15.86 -13.52 -2.46
C ASP A 121 14.64 -12.94 -3.22
N PHE A 122 14.62 -11.61 -3.39
CA PHE A 122 13.59 -10.92 -4.19
C PHE A 122 14.19 -10.11 -5.33
N ASP A 123 13.46 -9.96 -6.44
CA ASP A 123 13.89 -9.10 -7.55
C ASP A 123 13.45 -7.64 -7.32
N VAL A 124 14.34 -6.70 -7.62
CA VAL A 124 13.98 -5.28 -7.64
C VAL A 124 13.39 -4.97 -9.01
N PRO A 125 12.18 -4.38 -9.09
CA PRO A 125 11.60 -4.03 -10.37
C PRO A 125 12.43 -2.92 -11.06
N GLU A 126 12.39 -2.90 -12.39
CA GLU A 126 13.05 -1.87 -13.17
C GLU A 126 12.25 -0.57 -13.12
N TYR A 127 12.90 0.53 -12.70
CA TYR A 127 12.29 1.85 -12.65
C TYR A 127 12.73 2.66 -13.88
N GLU A 128 11.77 3.19 -14.63
CA GLU A 128 12.05 4.00 -15.82
C GLU A 128 12.58 5.39 -15.43
N GLY A 129 13.69 5.81 -16.04
CA GLY A 129 14.25 7.16 -15.85
C GLY A 129 14.44 7.54 -14.38
N LEU A 130 13.71 8.56 -13.93
CA LEU A 130 13.74 9.10 -12.55
C LEU A 130 12.52 8.67 -11.72
N ASP A 131 11.68 7.79 -12.25
CA ASP A 131 10.46 7.36 -11.59
C ASP A 131 10.77 6.68 -10.25
N GLN A 132 9.87 6.89 -9.28
CA GLN A 132 9.95 6.37 -7.92
C GLN A 132 8.94 5.25 -7.64
N VAL A 133 8.13 4.93 -8.65
CA VAL A 133 7.13 3.87 -8.63
C VAL A 133 7.15 3.12 -9.95
N VAL A 134 6.75 1.85 -9.93
CA VAL A 134 6.56 1.00 -11.11
C VAL A 134 5.25 0.25 -10.95
N GLU A 135 4.42 0.23 -12.00
CA GLU A 135 3.19 -0.57 -12.02
C GLU A 135 3.56 -2.03 -12.26
N VAL A 136 3.03 -2.93 -11.44
CA VAL A 136 3.27 -4.37 -11.54
C VAL A 136 2.00 -5.10 -11.92
N GLY A 137 2.11 -6.01 -12.89
CA GLY A 137 1.00 -6.84 -13.34
C GLY A 137 0.67 -7.97 -12.35
N PRO A 138 -0.52 -8.59 -12.48
CA PRO A 138 -0.93 -9.73 -11.66
C PRO A 138 -0.11 -11.00 -11.91
N SER A 139 0.65 -11.05 -13.01
CA SER A 139 1.57 -12.13 -13.36
C SER A 139 2.94 -11.87 -12.76
N GLY A 140 3.27 -12.64 -11.72
CA GLY A 140 4.46 -12.49 -10.91
C GLY A 140 5.76 -12.51 -11.69
N GLN A 141 6.38 -11.34 -11.78
CA GLN A 141 7.82 -11.30 -11.56
C GLN A 141 8.11 -11.94 -10.20
N LYS A 142 9.25 -12.63 -10.07
CA LYS A 142 9.69 -13.15 -8.78
C LYS A 142 10.00 -11.94 -7.90
N LEU A 143 9.01 -11.48 -7.16
CA LEU A 143 9.17 -10.48 -6.12
C LEU A 143 9.27 -11.25 -4.81
#